data_AF-A0A6C2DVF4-F1
#
_entry.id   AF-A0A6C2DVF4-F1
#
_cell.length_a   1.000
_cell.length_b   1.000
_cell.length_c   1.000
_cell.angle_alpha   90.00
_cell.angle_beta   90.00
_cell.angle_gamma   90.00
#
_symmetry.space_group_name_H-M   'P 1'
#
loop_
_entity.id
_entity.type
_entity.pdbx_description
1 polymer ?
#
loop_
_entity_poly.entity_id
_entity_poly.type
_entity_poly.pdbx_seq_one_letter_code
_entity_poly.pdbx_strand_id
1 'polypeptide(L)' 'MLIHKIVQELQDIPEEKLAEIYDFIHYFRLGLGKVQLQPRTSGLLTGKLDDAFFESLPEAELQQWE' A
#
# COMPACT_ATOMS: atom_id res chain seq x y z
N MET A 1 -0.66 -19.69 24.83
CA MET A 1 -0.93 -18.87 23.63
C MET A 1 0.37 -18.45 22.99
N LEU A 2 0.40 -18.23 21.67
CA LEU A 2 1.61 -17.88 20.91
C LEU A 2 2.36 -16.66 21.50
N ILE A 3 1.61 -15.64 21.96
CA ILE A 3 2.16 -14.43 22.58
C ILE A 3 3.07 -14.72 23.80
N HIS A 4 2.70 -15.68 24.63
CA HIS A 4 3.46 -15.99 25.85
C HIS A 4 4.80 -16.66 25.50
N LYS A 5 4.83 -17.50 24.46
CA LYS A 5 6.07 -18.11 23.97
C LYS A 5 7.02 -17.06 23.40
N ILE A 6 6.49 -16.10 22.65
CA ILE A 6 7.29 -14.99 22.08
C ILE A 6 7.92 -14.14 23.20
N VAL A 7 7.16 -13.81 24.24
CA VAL A 7 7.67 -13.01 25.37
C VAL A 7 8.79 -13.75 26.13
N GLN A 8 8.68 -15.07 26.31
CA GLN A 8 9.74 -15.86 26.96
C GLN A 8 11.02 -15.87 26.13
N GLU A 9 10.93 -16.15 24.83
CA GLU A 9 12.10 -16.13 23.94
C GLU A 9 12.79 -14.77 23.92
N LEU A 10 12.04 -13.66 23.98
CA LEU A 10 12.61 -12.31 24.05
C LEU A 10 13.34 -12.03 25.38
N GLN A 11 12.94 -12.68 26.48
CA GLN A 11 13.58 -12.53 27.79
C GLN A 11 14.90 -13.32 27.88
N ASP A 12 15.02 -14.40 27.13
CA ASP A 12 16.22 -15.25 27.11
C ASP A 12 17.34 -14.70 26.20
N ILE A 13 17.10 -13.59 25.50
CA ILE A 13 18.07 -12.94 24.61
C ILE A 13 19.08 -12.12 25.43
N PRO A 14 20.39 -12.24 25.13
CA PRO A 14 21.41 -11.44 25.79
C PRO A 14 21.26 -9.94 25.48
N GLU A 15 21.57 -9.09 26.48
CA GLU A 15 21.32 -7.64 26.43
C GLU A 15 21.97 -6.95 25.23
N GLU A 16 23.17 -7.39 24.84
CA GLU A 16 23.90 -6.89 23.67
C GLU A 16 23.13 -7.05 22.34
N LYS A 17 22.19 -7.98 22.27
CA LYS A 17 21.34 -8.24 21.10
C LYS A 17 19.97 -7.57 21.17
N LEU A 18 19.60 -7.00 22.31
CA LEU A 18 18.30 -6.33 22.46
C LEU A 18 18.18 -5.09 21.57
N ALA A 19 19.29 -4.40 21.29
CA ALA A 19 19.31 -3.27 20.36
C ALA A 19 18.94 -3.73 18.93
N GLU A 20 19.55 -4.81 18.43
CA GLU A 20 19.27 -5.37 17.11
C GLU A 20 17.81 -5.87 17.00
N ILE A 21 17.31 -6.50 18.05
CA ILE A 21 15.92 -6.97 18.14
C ILE A 21 14.95 -5.78 18.16
N TYR A 22 15.25 -4.74 18.93
CA TYR A 22 14.45 -3.52 18.99
C TYR A 22 14.38 -2.88 17.61
N ASP A 23 15.52 -2.72 16.92
CA ASP A 23 15.57 -2.14 15.58
C ASP A 23 14.73 -2.94 14.58
N PHE A 24 14.81 -4.27 14.64
CA PHE A 24 14.00 -5.15 13.79
C PHE A 24 12.50 -4.99 14.05
N ILE A 25 12.07 -5.05 15.32
CA ILE A 25 10.66 -4.89 15.72
C ILE A 25 10.18 -3.48 15.39
N HIS A 26 11.00 -2.47 15.65
CA HIS A 26 10.70 -1.06 15.41
C HIS A 26 10.52 -0.81 13.91
N TYR A 27 11.44 -1.29 13.08
CA TYR A 27 11.34 -1.22 11.62
C TYR A 27 10.10 -1.93 11.10
N PHE A 28 9.83 -3.14 11.60
CA PHE A 28 8.63 -3.90 11.23
C PHE A 28 7.36 -3.13 11.60
N ARG A 29 7.32 -2.52 12.80
CA ARG A 29 6.20 -1.68 13.27
C ARG A 29 6.02 -0.44 12.41
N LEU A 30 7.11 0.21 11.99
CA LEU A 30 7.08 1.33 11.05
C LEU A 30 6.54 0.89 9.68
N GLY A 31 6.89 -0.30 9.21
CA GLY A 31 6.36 -0.90 7.98
C GLY A 31 4.86 -1.17 8.06
N LEU A 32 4.39 -1.70 9.20
CA LEU A 32 2.96 -1.94 9.45
C LEU A 32 2.16 -0.63 9.59
N GLY A 33 2.74 0.38 10.24
CA GLY A 33 2.13 1.71 10.38
C GLY A 33 2.05 2.50 9.07
N LYS A 34 2.79 2.09 8.03
CA LYS A 34 2.71 2.66 6.68
C LYS A 34 1.59 2.03 5.82
N VAL A 35 0.88 1.03 6.33
CA VAL A 35 -0.34 0.51 5.68
C VAL A 35 -1.52 1.45 5.96
N GLN A 36 -1.46 2.67 5.40
CA GLN A 36 -2.62 3.46 4.98
C GLN A 36 -2.17 4.82 4.42
N LEU A 37 -1.49 4.80 3.29
CA LEU A 37 -1.67 5.86 2.30
C LEU A 37 -1.66 5.16 0.94
N GLN A 38 -2.79 4.53 0.59
CA GLN A 38 -3.06 4.42 -0.84
C GLN A 38 -3.01 5.85 -1.37
N PRO A 39 -2.13 6.18 -2.32
CA PRO A 39 -2.32 7.42 -3.07
C PRO A 39 -3.73 7.31 -3.63
N ARG A 40 -4.61 8.28 -3.30
CA ARG A 40 -5.85 8.42 -4.07
C ARG A 40 -5.40 8.77 -5.47
N THR A 41 -5.21 7.78 -6.31
CA THR A 41 -5.05 8.00 -7.73
C THR A 41 -6.34 8.69 -8.14
N SER A 42 -6.25 9.95 -8.53
CA SER A 42 -7.34 10.65 -9.20
C SER A 42 -7.65 9.85 -10.47
N GLY A 43 -8.71 9.06 -10.37
CA GLY A 43 -9.17 8.10 -11.36
C GLY A 43 -10.44 7.52 -10.77
N LEU A 44 -11.56 8.18 -11.02
CA LEU A 44 -12.86 7.93 -10.37
C LEU A 44 -13.45 6.53 -10.65
N LEU A 45 -12.77 5.71 -11.46
CA LEU A 45 -13.32 4.46 -11.97
C LEU A 45 -12.28 3.35 -11.82
N THR A 46 -12.62 2.34 -11.02
CA THR A 46 -11.96 1.03 -11.08
C THR A 46 -12.44 0.30 -12.33
N GLY A 47 -11.59 0.22 -13.34
CA GLY A 47 -11.88 -0.44 -14.62
C GLY A 47 -10.86 -0.04 -15.69
N LYS A 48 -10.81 -0.79 -16.80
CA LYS A 48 -10.07 -0.35 -17.99
C LYS A 48 -11.03 0.50 -18.82
N LEU A 49 -10.60 1.71 -19.21
CA LEU A 49 -11.27 2.45 -20.27
C LEU A 49 -11.17 1.60 -21.54
N ASP A 50 -12.29 1.49 -22.26
CA ASP A 50 -12.32 0.87 -23.58
C ASP A 50 -11.57 1.78 -24.57
N ASP A 51 -10.94 1.21 -25.59
CA ASP A 51 -10.12 1.96 -26.56
C ASP A 51 -10.97 2.98 -27.32
N ALA A 52 -12.27 2.70 -27.47
CA ALA A 52 -13.26 3.61 -28.04
C ALA A 52 -13.37 4.98 -27.33
N PHE A 53 -12.88 5.11 -26.08
CA PHE A 53 -12.80 6.40 -25.39
C PHE A 53 -11.78 7.35 -26.02
N PHE A 54 -10.73 6.80 -26.65
CA PHE A 54 -9.67 7.55 -27.32
C PHE A 54 -9.90 7.71 -28.83
N GLU A 55 -10.92 7.04 -29.35
CA GLU A 55 -11.33 7.15 -30.75
C GLU A 55 -12.02 8.49 -31.02
N SER A 56 -12.00 8.91 -32.29
CA SER A 56 -12.59 10.18 -32.71
C SER A 56 -14.11 10.15 -32.51
N LEU A 57 -14.67 11.27 -32.05
CA LEU A 57 -16.11 11.40 -31.90
C LEU A 57 -16.80 11.20 -33.25
N PRO A 58 -17.95 10.54 -33.30
CA PRO A 58 -18.64 10.26 -34.55
C PRO A 58 -19.05 11.56 -35.25
N GLU A 59 -19.15 11.50 -36.59
CA GLU A 59 -19.34 12.64 -37.50
C GLU A 59 -20.46 13.62 -37.07
N ALA A 60 -21.56 13.08 -36.52
CA ALA A 60 -22.68 13.89 -36.05
C ALA A 60 -22.33 14.85 -34.91
N GLU A 61 -21.35 14.49 -34.08
CA GLU A 61 -20.83 15.33 -32.99
C GLU A 61 -19.73 16.28 -33.50
N LEU A 62 -18.91 15.87 -34.47
CA LEU A 62 -17.91 16.73 -35.08
C LEU A 62 -18.55 17.90 -35.86
N GLN A 63 -19.68 17.68 -36.52
CA GLN A 63 -20.41 18.71 -37.29
C GLN A 63 -20.95 19.88 -36.44
N GLN A 64 -21.01 19.76 -35.11
CA GLN A 64 -21.40 20.88 -34.24
C GLN A 64 -20.26 21.85 -33.93
N TRP A 65 -19.01 21.49 -34.27
CA TRP A 65 -17.80 22.24 -33.92
C TRP A 65 -17.07 22.86 -35.13
N GLU A 66 -17.60 22.67 -36.35
CA GLU A 66 -17.24 23.46 -37.54
C GLU A 66 -18.09 24.73 -37.65
#